data_AF-A0A6P8UJR1-F1
#
_entry.id   AF-A0A6P8UJR1-F1
#
_cell.length_a   1.000
_cell.length_b   1.000
_cell.length_c   1.000
_cell.angle_alpha   90.00
_cell.angle_beta   90.00
_cell.angle_gamma   90.00
#
_symmetry.space_group_name_H-M   'P 1'
#
loop_
_entity.id
_entity.type
_entity.pdbx_description
1 polymer ?
#
loop_
_entity_poly.entity_id
_entity_poly.type
_entity_poly.pdbx_seq_one_letter_code
_entity_poly.pdbx_strand_id
1 'polypeptide(L)'
;MKLTIYFSLARELAMKQEEGRTVMYTAMGAEWRPFGFPRRRRPLSSVVLQEAVAERIVDDVKEFIGNPKWYTDRGIPYRRGYLLYGPPGCGKSSFITALAGELGYSICLMSLSDRSLSDDRLNHLLSVAPQQSIILLEDVDAAFVSRDLLPTENPLAYQGMGRLTFSGLLNSLDGVASSEARIVFMTTNFIDRLDPALIRPGRVDLKQYIGNCTHGQLTQMFWRFYPEEPASEADRFAEQALAVHSEISAAQVQGHFLLHKMDPAGSIDNVAQLK
;
A
#
# COMPACT_ATOMS: atom_id res chain seq x y z
N MET A 1 -41.61 -0.93 -9.41
CA MET A 1 -41.51 0.32 -8.62
C MET A 1 -41.14 0.07 -7.16
N LYS A 2 -41.87 -0.76 -6.37
CA LYS A 2 -41.51 -1.04 -4.96
C LYS A 2 -40.16 -1.76 -4.78
N LEU A 3 -39.83 -2.75 -5.62
CA LEU A 3 -38.59 -3.52 -5.50
C LEU A 3 -37.32 -2.66 -5.65
N THR A 4 -37.34 -1.70 -6.60
CA THR A 4 -36.23 -0.76 -6.84
C THR A 4 -35.97 0.14 -5.63
N ILE A 5 -37.04 0.57 -4.93
CA ILE A 5 -36.97 1.39 -3.71
C ILE A 5 -36.39 0.55 -2.55
N TYR A 6 -36.78 -0.72 -2.43
CA TYR A 6 -36.20 -1.60 -1.41
C TYR A 6 -34.72 -1.89 -1.67
N PHE A 7 -34.32 -2.08 -2.93
CA PHE A 7 -32.90 -2.24 -3.29
C PHE A 7 -32.08 -0.98 -3.04
N SER A 8 -32.61 0.21 -3.37
CA SER A 8 -31.91 1.47 -3.09
C SER A 8 -31.78 1.71 -1.58
N LEU A 9 -32.83 1.42 -0.82
CA LEU A 9 -32.83 1.56 0.64
C LEU A 9 -31.89 0.53 1.31
N ALA A 10 -31.89 -0.72 0.86
CA ALA A 10 -30.97 -1.74 1.35
C ALA A 10 -29.52 -1.39 1.05
N ARG A 11 -29.25 -0.84 -0.15
CA ARG A 11 -27.93 -0.33 -0.53
C ARG A 11 -27.52 0.89 0.31
N GLU A 12 -28.43 1.82 0.58
CA GLU A 12 -28.19 2.96 1.48
C GLU A 12 -27.89 2.52 2.91
N LEU A 13 -28.65 1.56 3.44
CA LEU A 13 -28.44 1.02 4.78
C LEU A 13 -27.11 0.25 4.89
N ALA A 14 -26.74 -0.49 3.85
CA ALA A 14 -25.43 -1.14 3.76
C ALA A 14 -24.29 -0.10 3.69
N MET A 15 -24.44 0.93 2.85
CA MET A 15 -23.49 2.05 2.76
C MET A 15 -23.35 2.80 4.08
N LYS A 16 -24.44 2.98 4.86
CA LYS A 16 -24.41 3.56 6.21
C LYS A 16 -23.74 2.67 7.25
N GLN A 17 -23.86 1.35 7.15
CA GLN A 17 -23.15 0.41 8.03
C GLN A 17 -21.64 0.36 7.73
N GLU A 18 -21.27 0.61 6.48
CA GLU A 18 -19.88 0.66 5.98
C GLU A 18 -19.28 2.07 6.04
N GLU A 19 -20.08 3.08 6.40
CA GLU A 19 -19.67 4.47 6.50
C GLU A 19 -18.55 4.61 7.54
N GLY A 20 -17.44 5.23 7.13
CA GLY A 20 -16.26 5.35 7.99
C GLY A 20 -15.42 4.08 8.17
N ARG A 21 -15.66 3.02 7.39
CA ARG A 21 -14.87 1.77 7.43
C ARG A 21 -14.18 1.47 6.10
N THR A 22 -13.15 0.64 6.16
CA THR A 22 -12.40 0.10 5.01
C THR A 22 -12.55 -1.41 5.02
N VAL A 23 -13.15 -1.96 3.96
CA VAL A 23 -13.31 -3.41 3.78
C VAL A 23 -12.03 -3.97 3.17
N MET A 24 -11.51 -5.04 3.76
CA MET A 24 -10.37 -5.79 3.24
C MET A 24 -10.90 -7.02 2.51
N TYR A 25 -10.38 -7.30 1.32
CA TYR A 25 -10.62 -8.53 0.57
C TYR A 25 -9.32 -9.31 0.44
N THR A 26 -9.42 -10.64 0.52
CA THR A 26 -8.32 -11.56 0.20
C THR A 26 -8.76 -12.53 -0.87
N ALA A 27 -7.81 -13.02 -1.66
CA ALA A 27 -8.08 -14.03 -2.67
C ALA A 27 -8.25 -15.41 -2.02
N MET A 28 -9.43 -16.02 -2.17
CA MET A 28 -9.71 -17.40 -1.77
C MET A 28 -10.09 -18.20 -3.00
N GLY A 29 -9.17 -19.04 -3.48
CA GLY A 29 -9.30 -19.62 -4.81
C GLY A 29 -9.36 -18.50 -5.87
N ALA A 30 -10.29 -18.61 -6.82
CA ALA A 30 -10.46 -17.64 -7.90
C ALA A 30 -11.32 -16.41 -7.52
N GLU A 31 -11.74 -16.25 -6.27
CA GLU A 31 -12.68 -15.20 -5.87
C GLU A 31 -12.11 -14.29 -4.78
N TRP A 32 -12.61 -13.04 -4.75
CA TRP A 32 -12.38 -12.12 -3.65
C TRP A 32 -13.40 -12.36 -2.54
N ARG A 33 -12.91 -12.57 -1.32
CA ARG A 33 -13.76 -12.72 -0.13
C ARG A 33 -13.40 -11.66 0.90
N PRO A 34 -14.39 -11.04 1.57
CA PRO A 34 -14.13 -10.14 2.69
C PRO A 34 -13.31 -10.87 3.77
N PHE A 35 -12.26 -10.22 4.24
CA PHE A 35 -11.35 -10.76 5.24
C PHE A 35 -11.46 -10.00 6.56
N GLY A 36 -12.00 -10.68 7.57
CA GLY A 36 -12.23 -10.11 8.89
C GLY A 36 -13.33 -9.05 8.90
N PHE A 37 -13.42 -8.31 10.00
CA PHE A 37 -14.37 -7.20 10.13
C PHE A 37 -13.87 -5.96 9.39
N PRO A 38 -14.77 -5.14 8.82
CA PRO A 38 -14.41 -3.85 8.24
C PRO A 38 -13.63 -3.00 9.26
N ARG A 39 -12.46 -2.51 8.85
CA ARG A 39 -11.55 -1.78 9.74
C ARG A 39 -12.01 -0.33 9.83
N ARG A 40 -11.83 0.31 11.00
CA ARG A 40 -12.04 1.76 11.12
C ARG A 40 -11.08 2.47 10.17
N ARG A 41 -11.56 3.51 9.48
CA ARG A 41 -10.71 4.33 8.62
C ARG A 41 -9.55 4.90 9.43
N ARG A 42 -8.34 4.68 8.92
CA ARG A 42 -7.12 5.26 9.46
C ARG A 42 -7.00 6.67 8.85
N PRO A 43 -7.03 7.76 9.65
CA PRO A 43 -6.85 9.11 9.11
C PRO A 43 -5.52 9.21 8.36
N LEU A 44 -5.49 9.89 7.22
CA LEU A 44 -4.26 10.05 6.44
C LEU A 44 -3.14 10.70 7.26
N SER A 45 -3.50 11.65 8.12
CA SER A 45 -2.57 12.32 9.04
C SER A 45 -1.87 11.38 10.03
N SER A 46 -2.40 10.16 10.25
CA SER A 46 -1.78 9.17 11.15
C SER A 46 -0.60 8.41 10.56
N VAL A 47 -0.30 8.64 9.28
CA VAL A 47 0.88 8.12 8.61
C VAL A 47 1.75 9.31 8.24
N VAL A 48 2.81 9.52 9.02
CA VAL A 48 3.72 10.65 8.85
C VAL A 48 4.78 10.29 7.82
N LEU A 49 4.55 10.73 6.58
CA LEU A 49 5.53 10.63 5.49
C LEU A 49 6.34 11.93 5.38
N GLN A 50 7.38 11.91 4.56
CA GLN A 50 8.12 13.13 4.21
C GLN A 50 7.18 14.17 3.58
N GLU A 51 7.52 15.45 3.75
CA GLU A 51 6.77 16.60 3.23
C GLU A 51 6.41 16.44 1.74
N ALA A 52 5.19 16.85 1.39
CA ALA A 52 4.58 16.76 0.05
C ALA A 52 4.42 15.35 -0.55
N VAL A 53 5.01 14.28 0.01
CA VAL A 53 4.91 12.92 -0.54
C VAL A 53 3.47 12.41 -0.50
N ALA A 54 2.80 12.57 0.65
CA ALA A 54 1.42 12.13 0.83
C ALA A 54 0.47 12.90 -0.11
N GLU A 55 0.60 14.22 -0.15
CA GLU A 55 -0.23 15.12 -0.98
C GLU A 55 -0.09 14.78 -2.46
N ARG A 56 1.16 14.64 -2.95
CA ARG A 56 1.43 14.27 -4.33
C ARG A 56 0.72 12.98 -4.77
N ILE A 57 0.75 11.94 -3.93
CA ILE A 57 0.08 10.67 -4.28
C ILE A 57 -1.44 10.84 -4.23
N VAL A 58 -1.96 11.51 -3.20
CA VAL A 58 -3.42 11.74 -3.07
C VAL A 58 -3.97 12.51 -4.25
N ASP A 59 -3.26 13.56 -4.68
CA ASP A 59 -3.68 14.40 -5.79
C ASP A 59 -3.64 13.64 -7.12
N ASP A 60 -2.58 12.85 -7.39
CA ASP A 60 -2.50 12.00 -8.59
C ASP A 60 -3.66 10.97 -8.63
N VAL A 61 -3.96 10.36 -7.49
CA VAL A 61 -5.07 9.39 -7.39
C VAL A 61 -6.42 10.06 -7.62
N LYS A 62 -6.65 11.24 -7.02
CA LYS A 62 -7.90 12.01 -7.21
C LYS A 62 -8.04 12.50 -8.65
N GLU A 63 -6.96 12.95 -9.26
CA GLU A 63 -6.94 13.35 -10.68
C GLU A 63 -7.28 12.17 -11.58
N PHE A 64 -6.69 11.00 -11.35
CA PHE A 64 -7.00 9.78 -12.08
C PHE A 64 -8.50 9.44 -11.96
N ILE A 65 -9.03 9.38 -10.73
CA ILE A 65 -10.44 9.06 -10.47
C ILE A 65 -11.39 10.09 -11.11
N GLY A 66 -11.00 11.37 -11.15
CA GLY A 66 -11.82 12.47 -11.66
C GLY A 66 -11.87 12.57 -13.19
N ASN A 67 -10.96 11.93 -13.91
CA ASN A 67 -10.80 12.12 -15.36
C ASN A 67 -11.00 10.86 -16.23
N PRO A 68 -12.00 9.98 -15.99
CA PRO A 68 -12.17 8.75 -16.78
C PRO A 68 -12.37 9.01 -18.27
N LYS A 69 -13.13 10.05 -18.62
CA LYS A 69 -13.43 10.42 -20.00
C LYS A 69 -12.17 10.76 -20.80
N TRP A 70 -11.18 11.38 -20.18
CA TRP A 70 -9.95 11.77 -20.86
C TRP A 70 -9.18 10.56 -21.41
N TYR A 71 -9.20 9.45 -20.65
CA TYR A 71 -8.60 8.16 -21.03
C TYR A 71 -9.40 7.50 -22.15
N THR A 72 -10.72 7.38 -21.98
CA THR A 72 -11.61 6.75 -22.97
C THR A 72 -11.57 7.47 -24.32
N ASP A 73 -11.64 8.81 -24.34
CA ASP A 73 -11.62 9.61 -25.57
C ASP A 73 -10.32 9.45 -26.37
N ARG A 74 -9.24 9.01 -25.71
CA ARG A 74 -7.91 8.79 -26.33
C ARG A 74 -7.59 7.32 -26.57
N GLY A 75 -8.50 6.41 -26.25
CA GLY A 75 -8.26 4.96 -26.34
C GLY A 75 -7.14 4.47 -25.43
N ILE A 76 -6.84 5.20 -24.35
CA ILE A 76 -5.84 4.80 -23.36
C ILE A 76 -6.55 3.95 -22.30
N PRO A 77 -6.04 2.75 -21.97
CA PRO A 77 -6.62 1.92 -20.91
C PRO A 77 -6.75 2.71 -19.60
N TYR A 78 -7.95 2.75 -19.03
CA TYR A 78 -8.22 3.51 -17.79
C TYR A 78 -7.72 2.74 -16.57
N ARG A 79 -6.42 2.79 -16.34
CA ARG A 79 -5.74 2.13 -15.22
C ARG A 79 -4.57 2.98 -14.73
N ARG A 80 -4.22 2.82 -13.45
CA ARG A 80 -3.12 3.55 -12.82
C ARG A 80 -2.34 2.64 -11.88
N GLY A 81 -1.03 2.57 -12.07
CA GLY A 81 -0.12 1.77 -11.25
C GLY A 81 0.80 2.64 -10.40
N TYR A 82 0.93 2.30 -9.12
CA TYR A 82 1.78 2.96 -8.15
C TYR A 82 2.79 1.98 -7.57
N LEU A 83 4.04 2.41 -7.40
CA LEU A 83 5.09 1.65 -6.71
C LEU A 83 5.62 2.47 -5.54
N LEU A 84 5.39 1.96 -4.32
CA LEU A 84 6.00 2.50 -3.11
C LEU A 84 7.20 1.63 -2.72
N TYR A 85 8.39 2.22 -2.62
CA TYR A 85 9.62 1.47 -2.34
C TYR A 85 10.48 2.14 -1.28
N GLY A 86 11.27 1.35 -0.55
CA GLY A 86 12.16 1.81 0.51
C GLY A 86 12.26 0.81 1.65
N PRO A 87 13.01 1.11 2.72
CA PRO A 87 13.25 0.17 3.81
C PRO A 87 11.97 -0.37 4.48
N PRO A 88 12.02 -1.55 5.12
CA PRO A 88 10.90 -2.06 5.89
C PRO A 88 10.56 -1.12 7.05
N GLY A 89 9.30 -1.14 7.51
CA GLY A 89 8.88 -0.32 8.66
C GLY A 89 8.70 1.19 8.40
N CYS A 90 8.88 1.68 7.18
CA CYS A 90 8.74 3.11 6.85
C CYS A 90 7.30 3.55 6.50
N GLY A 91 6.31 2.65 6.62
CA GLY A 91 4.89 3.01 6.50
C GLY A 91 4.23 2.86 5.12
N LYS A 92 4.88 2.20 4.14
CA LYS A 92 4.33 1.95 2.78
C LYS A 92 2.90 1.40 2.79
N SER A 93 2.67 0.23 3.40
CA SER A 93 1.34 -0.41 3.47
C SER A 93 0.37 0.35 4.39
N SER A 94 0.90 1.00 5.43
CA SER A 94 0.10 1.85 6.33
C SER A 94 -0.49 3.05 5.58
N PHE A 95 0.30 3.68 4.71
CA PHE A 95 -0.13 4.81 3.88
C PHE A 95 -1.24 4.38 2.91
N ILE A 96 -1.06 3.26 2.21
CA ILE A 96 -2.08 2.73 1.28
C ILE A 96 -3.39 2.44 2.00
N THR A 97 -3.31 1.91 3.22
CA THR A 97 -4.50 1.66 4.05
C THR A 97 -5.23 2.96 4.42
N ALA A 98 -4.49 4.01 4.78
CA ALA A 98 -5.05 5.31 5.11
C ALA A 98 -5.64 6.01 3.88
N LEU A 99 -4.94 5.94 2.73
CA LEU A 99 -5.40 6.45 1.44
C LEU A 99 -6.72 5.80 1.00
N ALA A 100 -6.82 4.46 1.09
CA ALA A 100 -8.07 3.76 0.77
C ALA A 100 -9.23 4.24 1.66
N GLY A 101 -8.96 4.46 2.96
CA GLY A 101 -9.93 5.00 3.89
C GLY A 101 -10.40 6.41 3.52
N GLU A 102 -9.47 7.29 3.13
CA GLU A 102 -9.77 8.67 2.70
C GLU A 102 -10.64 8.69 1.44
N LEU A 103 -10.35 7.81 0.47
CA LEU A 103 -11.11 7.70 -0.78
C LEU A 103 -12.45 6.97 -0.61
N GLY A 104 -12.66 6.28 0.52
CA GLY A 104 -13.79 5.37 0.71
C GLY A 104 -13.69 4.09 -0.12
N TYR A 105 -12.48 3.70 -0.52
CA TYR A 105 -12.21 2.50 -1.30
C TYR A 105 -11.96 1.30 -0.40
N SER A 106 -12.28 0.12 -0.90
CA SER A 106 -11.87 -1.15 -0.30
C SER A 106 -10.44 -1.52 -0.72
N ILE A 107 -9.82 -2.50 -0.03
CA ILE A 107 -8.48 -2.98 -0.37
C ILE A 107 -8.53 -4.45 -0.71
N CYS A 108 -8.05 -4.82 -1.89
CA CYS A 108 -7.88 -6.18 -2.35
C CYS A 108 -6.42 -6.59 -2.15
N LEU A 109 -6.14 -7.27 -1.05
CA LEU A 109 -4.80 -7.70 -0.68
C LEU A 109 -4.44 -8.99 -1.40
N MET A 110 -3.31 -8.98 -2.10
CA MET A 110 -2.75 -10.16 -2.75
C MET A 110 -1.26 -10.28 -2.45
N SER A 111 -0.85 -11.47 -1.99
CA SER A 111 0.55 -11.84 -1.87
C SER A 111 0.97 -12.65 -3.10
N LEU A 112 1.99 -12.18 -3.81
CA LEU A 112 2.54 -12.89 -4.97
C LEU A 112 3.39 -14.12 -4.58
N SER A 113 3.64 -14.32 -3.29
CA SER A 113 4.36 -15.48 -2.74
C SER A 113 3.47 -16.71 -2.53
N ASP A 114 2.15 -16.59 -2.72
CA ASP A 114 1.22 -17.72 -2.64
C ASP A 114 1.57 -18.79 -3.69
N ARG A 115 1.89 -20.00 -3.23
CA ARG A 115 2.27 -21.13 -4.09
C ARG A 115 1.13 -21.61 -4.98
N SER A 116 -0.11 -21.33 -4.59
CA SER A 116 -1.32 -21.70 -5.33
C SER A 116 -1.76 -20.66 -6.36
N LEU A 117 -1.03 -19.54 -6.47
CA LEU A 117 -1.31 -18.49 -7.44
C LEU A 117 -0.68 -18.87 -8.79
N SER A 118 -1.51 -19.01 -9.83
CA SER A 118 -1.12 -19.22 -11.23
C SER A 118 -1.37 -17.95 -12.07
N ASP A 119 -0.87 -17.93 -13.29
CA ASP A 119 -1.09 -16.83 -14.25
C ASP A 119 -2.57 -16.61 -14.54
N ASP A 120 -3.31 -17.68 -14.83
CA ASP A 120 -4.75 -17.62 -15.11
C ASP A 120 -5.53 -17.14 -13.90
N ARG A 121 -5.16 -17.61 -12.71
CA ARG A 121 -5.81 -17.22 -11.46
C ARG A 121 -5.56 -15.75 -11.14
N LEU A 122 -4.35 -15.25 -11.35
CA LEU A 122 -4.04 -13.83 -11.19
C LEU A 122 -4.84 -12.97 -12.16
N ASN A 123 -4.81 -13.30 -13.46
CA ASN A 123 -5.58 -12.61 -14.49
C ASN A 123 -7.06 -12.55 -14.12
N HIS A 124 -7.62 -13.68 -13.71
CA HIS A 124 -9.01 -13.77 -13.30
C HIS A 124 -9.29 -12.89 -12.07
N LEU A 125 -8.51 -13.00 -10.98
CA LEU A 125 -8.67 -12.18 -9.77
C LEU A 125 -8.61 -10.68 -10.07
N LEU A 126 -7.68 -10.26 -10.92
CA LEU A 126 -7.59 -8.86 -11.34
C LEU A 126 -8.84 -8.43 -12.14
N SER A 127 -9.40 -9.32 -12.97
CA SER A 127 -10.61 -9.04 -13.76
C SER A 127 -11.88 -8.91 -12.92
N VAL A 128 -11.99 -9.71 -11.83
CA VAL A 128 -13.17 -9.76 -10.96
C VAL A 128 -13.01 -8.93 -9.67
N ALA A 129 -12.02 -8.03 -9.63
CA ALA A 129 -11.83 -7.15 -8.49
C ALA A 129 -13.10 -6.31 -8.23
N PRO A 130 -13.57 -6.19 -6.97
CA PRO A 130 -14.68 -5.32 -6.61
C PRO A 130 -14.48 -3.89 -7.14
N GLN A 131 -15.57 -3.23 -7.55
CA GLN A 131 -15.53 -1.81 -7.91
C GLN A 131 -15.12 -0.96 -6.69
N GLN A 132 -14.54 0.22 -6.95
CA GLN A 132 -14.04 1.12 -5.90
C GLN A 132 -13.10 0.40 -4.91
N SER A 133 -12.17 -0.39 -5.46
CA SER A 133 -11.14 -1.07 -4.70
C SER A 133 -9.74 -0.67 -5.17
N ILE A 134 -8.79 -0.70 -4.24
CA ILE A 134 -7.36 -0.64 -4.54
C ILE A 134 -6.82 -2.06 -4.47
N ILE A 135 -6.17 -2.51 -5.54
CA ILE A 135 -5.45 -3.78 -5.53
C ILE A 135 -4.06 -3.54 -4.96
N LEU A 136 -3.75 -4.21 -3.84
CA LEU A 136 -2.48 -4.10 -3.14
C LEU A 136 -1.68 -5.39 -3.35
N LEU A 137 -0.57 -5.28 -4.07
CA LEU A 137 0.43 -6.34 -4.23
C LEU A 137 1.60 -6.04 -3.28
N GLU A 138 1.70 -6.83 -2.20
CA GLU A 138 2.77 -6.64 -1.21
C GLU A 138 4.03 -7.45 -1.56
N ASP A 139 5.18 -6.88 -1.19
CA ASP A 139 6.51 -7.50 -1.28
C ASP A 139 6.77 -8.13 -2.65
N VAL A 140 6.57 -7.35 -3.71
CA VAL A 140 6.66 -7.86 -5.09
C VAL A 140 8.05 -8.46 -5.37
N ASP A 141 9.11 -7.96 -4.75
CA ASP A 141 10.47 -8.51 -4.88
C ASP A 141 10.60 -9.95 -4.37
N ALA A 142 9.85 -10.35 -3.33
CA ALA A 142 9.94 -11.68 -2.77
C ALA A 142 9.43 -12.77 -3.73
N ALA A 143 8.51 -12.41 -4.64
CA ALA A 143 8.00 -13.31 -5.66
C ALA A 143 9.03 -13.69 -6.73
N PHE A 144 10.11 -12.90 -6.86
CA PHE A 144 11.09 -13.01 -7.94
C PHE A 144 12.45 -13.55 -7.48
N VAL A 145 12.90 -13.25 -6.25
CA VAL A 145 14.19 -13.75 -5.71
C VAL A 145 14.25 -15.28 -5.65
N SER A 146 13.11 -15.97 -5.48
CA SER A 146 13.07 -17.44 -5.48
C SER A 146 13.35 -18.09 -6.85
N ARG A 147 13.56 -17.30 -7.91
CA ARG A 147 13.65 -17.79 -9.30
C ARG A 147 15.03 -17.66 -9.93
N ASP A 148 15.91 -16.86 -9.35
CA ASP A 148 17.30 -16.67 -9.83
C ASP A 148 18.25 -17.79 -9.37
N LEU A 149 17.75 -18.76 -8.61
CA LEU A 149 18.52 -19.97 -8.29
C LEU A 149 18.66 -20.83 -9.55
N LEU A 150 19.91 -21.14 -9.90
CA LEU A 150 20.27 -21.97 -11.05
C LEU A 150 19.42 -23.27 -11.08
N PRO A 151 19.02 -23.76 -12.27
CA PRO A 151 18.16 -24.95 -12.43
C PRO A 151 18.66 -26.20 -11.69
N THR A 152 19.97 -26.26 -11.43
CA THR A 152 20.66 -27.35 -10.74
C THR A 152 20.40 -27.40 -9.23
N GLU A 153 19.96 -26.32 -8.59
CA GLU A 153 19.74 -26.26 -7.13
C GLU A 153 18.25 -26.28 -6.74
N ASN A 154 17.33 -26.14 -7.71
CA ASN A 154 15.90 -26.15 -7.45
C ASN A 154 15.13 -27.02 -8.47
N PRO A 155 14.99 -28.33 -8.22
CA PRO A 155 14.21 -29.25 -9.08
C PRO A 155 12.75 -28.81 -9.28
N LEU A 156 12.26 -27.90 -8.43
CA LEU A 156 10.92 -27.32 -8.46
C LEU A 156 10.73 -26.23 -9.53
N ALA A 157 11.80 -25.70 -10.13
CA ALA A 157 11.71 -24.72 -11.22
C ALA A 157 11.12 -25.33 -12.51
N TYR A 158 11.19 -26.66 -12.68
CA TYR A 158 10.57 -27.39 -13.79
C TYR A 158 9.08 -27.71 -13.60
N GLN A 159 8.47 -27.42 -12.43
CA GLN A 159 7.02 -27.57 -12.21
C GLN A 159 6.22 -26.35 -12.71
N GLY A 160 6.57 -25.85 -13.90
CA GLY A 160 6.03 -24.64 -14.52
C GLY A 160 4.58 -24.69 -15.02
N MET A 161 3.73 -25.62 -14.53
CA MET A 161 2.34 -25.76 -14.98
C MET A 161 1.28 -25.27 -13.99
N GLY A 162 1.64 -24.59 -12.89
CA GLY A 162 0.64 -24.10 -11.94
C GLY A 162 1.04 -22.92 -11.08
N ARG A 163 2.20 -22.31 -11.33
CA ARG A 163 2.72 -21.20 -10.53
C ARG A 163 2.81 -19.93 -11.36
N LEU A 164 2.58 -18.79 -10.72
CA LEU A 164 2.69 -17.47 -11.30
C LEU A 164 4.05 -17.33 -11.98
N THR A 165 4.09 -16.94 -13.25
CA THR A 165 5.29 -16.60 -14.02
C THR A 165 5.50 -15.08 -14.01
N PHE A 166 6.72 -14.62 -14.27
CA PHE A 166 7.00 -13.18 -14.38
C PHE A 166 6.22 -12.59 -15.56
N SER A 167 6.29 -13.25 -16.73
CA SER A 167 5.49 -12.90 -17.91
C SER A 167 3.99 -12.89 -17.63
N GLY A 168 3.50 -13.83 -16.81
CA GLY A 168 2.11 -13.89 -16.36
C GLY A 168 1.68 -12.67 -15.56
N LEU A 169 2.48 -12.25 -14.57
CA LEU A 169 2.23 -11.01 -13.84
C LEU A 169 2.22 -9.80 -14.77
N LEU A 170 3.22 -9.69 -15.63
CA LEU A 170 3.34 -8.60 -16.58
C LEU A 170 2.09 -8.50 -17.45
N ASN A 171 1.69 -9.60 -18.09
CA ASN A 171 0.49 -9.69 -18.91
C ASN A 171 -0.80 -9.43 -18.12
N SER A 172 -0.83 -9.73 -16.82
CA SER A 172 -2.00 -9.45 -15.97
C SER A 172 -2.16 -7.96 -15.68
N LEU A 173 -1.05 -7.23 -15.57
CA LEU A 173 -1.03 -5.79 -15.31
C LEU A 173 -1.35 -4.97 -16.57
N ASP A 174 -0.83 -5.36 -17.74
CA ASP A 174 -0.98 -4.57 -18.97
C ASP A 174 -1.55 -5.27 -20.21
N GLY A 175 -1.99 -6.52 -20.08
CA GLY A 175 -2.54 -7.29 -21.18
C GLY A 175 -3.85 -6.75 -21.73
N VAL A 176 -4.17 -7.19 -22.95
CA VAL A 176 -5.39 -6.80 -23.68
C VAL A 176 -6.67 -7.26 -22.97
N ALA A 177 -6.58 -8.30 -22.15
CA ALA A 177 -7.69 -8.84 -21.36
C ALA A 177 -7.85 -8.18 -19.98
N SER A 178 -7.01 -7.22 -19.61
CA SER A 178 -7.08 -6.56 -18.29
C SER A 178 -8.30 -5.66 -18.18
N SER A 179 -9.05 -5.75 -17.08
CA SER A 179 -10.22 -4.90 -16.83
C SER A 179 -9.86 -3.42 -16.61
N GLU A 180 -10.79 -2.55 -16.99
CA GLU A 180 -10.67 -1.10 -16.85
C GLU A 180 -11.03 -0.61 -15.43
N ALA A 181 -10.78 0.68 -15.16
CA ALA A 181 -11.08 1.38 -13.90
C ALA A 181 -10.36 0.79 -12.68
N ARG A 182 -9.04 0.59 -12.81
CA ARG A 182 -8.24 -0.09 -11.78
C ARG A 182 -7.11 0.79 -11.24
N ILE A 183 -6.97 0.78 -9.91
CA ILE A 183 -5.83 1.33 -9.19
C ILE A 183 -5.05 0.16 -8.58
N VAL A 184 -3.77 0.05 -8.94
CA VAL A 184 -2.86 -0.97 -8.40
C VAL A 184 -1.76 -0.29 -7.61
N PHE A 185 -1.57 -0.68 -6.36
CA PHE A 185 -0.40 -0.34 -5.56
C PHE A 185 0.49 -1.56 -5.39
N MET A 186 1.78 -1.37 -5.65
CA MET A 186 2.84 -2.33 -5.37
C MET A 186 3.74 -1.79 -4.27
N THR A 187 4.16 -2.66 -3.35
CA THR A 187 5.20 -2.34 -2.37
C THR A 187 6.42 -3.23 -2.55
N THR A 188 7.60 -2.66 -2.36
CA THR A 188 8.85 -3.42 -2.34
C THR A 188 9.84 -2.83 -1.34
N ASN A 189 10.69 -3.67 -0.77
CA ASN A 189 11.82 -3.21 0.04
C ASN A 189 13.09 -2.98 -0.81
N PHE A 190 13.17 -3.58 -2.00
CA PHE A 190 14.37 -3.60 -2.83
C PHE A 190 14.01 -3.35 -4.30
N ILE A 191 13.93 -2.08 -4.69
CA ILE A 191 13.59 -1.70 -6.07
C ILE A 191 14.58 -2.26 -7.10
N ASP A 192 15.86 -2.39 -6.74
CA ASP A 192 16.92 -2.89 -7.62
C ASP A 192 16.75 -4.38 -7.99
N ARG A 193 15.88 -5.11 -7.27
CA ARG A 193 15.53 -6.50 -7.59
C ARG A 193 14.37 -6.62 -8.57
N LEU A 194 13.75 -5.49 -8.94
CA LEU A 194 12.63 -5.49 -9.88
C LEU A 194 13.14 -5.36 -11.31
N ASP A 195 12.62 -6.23 -12.18
CA ASP A 195 12.87 -6.15 -13.60
C ASP A 195 12.35 -4.80 -14.16
N PRO A 196 13.15 -4.06 -14.95
CA PRO A 196 12.75 -2.79 -15.55
C PRO A 196 11.44 -2.85 -16.35
N ALA A 197 11.11 -4.00 -16.94
CA ALA A 197 9.86 -4.22 -17.65
C ALA A 197 8.64 -4.12 -16.73
N LEU A 198 8.74 -4.50 -15.45
CA LEU A 198 7.64 -4.38 -14.48
C LEU A 198 7.31 -2.91 -14.19
N ILE A 199 8.34 -2.07 -14.09
CA ILE A 199 8.22 -0.67 -13.63
C ILE A 199 8.12 0.37 -14.77
N ARG A 200 7.82 -0.09 -16.00
CA ARG A 200 7.64 0.79 -17.15
C ARG A 200 6.29 1.55 -17.09
N PRO A 201 6.20 2.74 -17.72
CA PRO A 201 4.93 3.47 -17.86
C PRO A 201 3.81 2.60 -18.44
N GLY A 202 2.60 2.77 -17.92
CA GLY A 202 1.44 1.90 -18.21
C GLY A 202 1.30 0.70 -17.27
N ARG A 203 2.39 0.24 -16.63
CA ARG A 203 2.34 -0.74 -15.53
C ARG A 203 2.55 -0.05 -14.19
N VAL A 204 3.56 0.82 -14.12
CA VAL A 204 3.84 1.71 -13.00
C VAL A 204 3.96 3.12 -13.56
N ASP A 205 3.00 3.97 -13.19
CA ASP A 205 2.92 5.35 -13.66
C ASP A 205 3.55 6.33 -12.65
N LEU A 206 3.53 5.97 -11.36
CA LEU A 206 4.16 6.75 -10.30
C LEU A 206 5.01 5.85 -9.39
N LYS A 207 6.29 6.19 -9.25
CA LYS A 207 7.24 5.56 -8.33
C LYS A 207 7.55 6.54 -7.20
N GLN A 208 7.36 6.12 -5.96
CA GLN A 208 7.63 6.95 -4.80
C GLN A 208 8.52 6.22 -3.79
N TYR A 209 9.63 6.87 -3.44
CA TYR A 209 10.48 6.43 -2.35
C TYR A 209 9.88 6.83 -1.00
N ILE A 210 9.85 5.89 -0.05
CA ILE A 210 9.45 6.08 1.34
C ILE A 210 10.57 5.53 2.22
N GLY A 211 11.42 6.44 2.68
CA GLY A 211 12.64 6.15 3.42
C GLY A 211 12.51 6.25 4.94
N ASN A 212 13.68 6.18 5.59
CA ASN A 212 13.83 6.44 7.02
C ASN A 212 13.36 7.86 7.38
N CYS A 213 13.06 8.07 8.65
CA CYS A 213 12.52 9.32 9.17
C CYS A 213 13.49 10.48 8.97
N THR A 214 12.98 11.53 8.33
CA THR A 214 13.61 12.85 8.33
C THR A 214 13.38 13.57 9.65
N HIS A 215 14.15 14.64 9.90
CA HIS A 215 13.93 15.52 11.06
C HIS A 215 12.46 15.97 11.16
N GLY A 216 11.89 16.47 10.06
CA GLY A 216 10.49 16.92 10.02
C GLY A 216 9.47 15.80 10.29
N GLN A 217 9.78 14.55 9.93
CA GLN A 217 8.91 13.42 10.29
C GLN A 217 9.01 13.09 11.79
N LEU A 218 10.20 13.15 12.38
CA LEU A 218 10.39 12.88 13.80
C LEU A 218 9.67 13.91 14.66
N THR A 219 9.76 15.20 14.33
CA THR A 219 9.05 16.26 15.05
C THR A 219 7.54 16.10 14.94
N GLN A 220 7.01 15.82 13.74
CA GLN A 220 5.59 15.57 13.53
C GLN A 220 5.09 14.32 14.27
N MET A 221 5.88 13.24 14.27
CA MET A 221 5.54 12.03 15.01
C MET A 221 5.53 12.30 16.51
N PHE A 222 6.52 13.03 17.05
CA PHE A 222 6.58 13.39 18.47
C PHE A 222 5.34 14.15 18.91
N TRP A 223 4.96 15.22 18.22
CA TRP A 223 3.74 15.97 18.53
C TRP A 223 2.46 15.15 18.45
N ARG A 224 2.44 14.14 17.59
CA ARG A 224 1.27 13.28 17.47
C ARG A 224 1.09 12.36 18.68
N PHE A 225 2.19 11.99 19.33
CA PHE A 225 2.17 11.21 20.57
C PHE A 225 2.06 12.10 21.82
N TYR A 226 2.65 13.29 21.78
CA TYR A 226 2.70 14.25 22.88
C TYR A 226 2.23 15.64 22.41
N PRO A 227 0.91 15.85 22.23
CA PRO A 227 0.37 17.07 21.62
C PRO A 227 0.45 18.30 22.52
N GLU A 228 0.67 18.13 23.82
CA GLU A 228 0.78 19.23 24.80
C GLU A 228 2.20 19.79 24.90
N GLU A 229 3.20 19.12 24.31
CA GLU A 229 4.60 19.50 24.39
C GLU A 229 4.96 20.63 23.40
N PRO A 230 5.88 21.53 23.77
CA PRO A 230 6.28 22.64 22.92
C PRO A 230 7.11 22.16 21.71
N ALA A 231 7.15 22.98 20.67
CA ALA A 231 7.95 22.73 19.46
C ALA A 231 9.41 22.40 19.76
N SER A 232 9.98 23.06 20.76
CA SER A 232 11.38 22.88 21.17
C SER A 232 11.69 21.46 21.65
N GLU A 233 10.76 20.77 22.31
CA GLU A 233 10.99 19.39 22.75
C GLU A 233 10.89 18.41 21.57
N ALA A 234 10.01 18.67 20.60
CA ALA A 234 9.92 17.88 19.37
C ALA A 234 11.21 18.01 18.53
N ASP A 235 11.72 19.23 18.38
CA ASP A 235 13.01 19.49 17.71
C ASP A 235 14.17 18.83 18.46
N ARG A 236 14.21 18.97 19.79
CA ARG A 236 15.22 18.31 20.64
C ARG A 236 15.19 16.79 20.49
N PHE A 237 14.01 16.17 20.48
CA PHE A 237 13.88 14.73 20.22
C PHE A 237 14.46 14.35 18.85
N ALA A 238 14.09 15.09 17.80
CA ALA A 238 14.51 14.80 16.44
C ALA A 238 16.03 14.93 16.25
N GLU A 239 16.64 16.00 16.78
CA GLU A 239 18.09 16.21 16.77
C GLU A 239 18.84 15.08 17.49
N GLN A 240 18.39 14.73 18.69
CA GLN A 240 19.01 13.66 19.48
C GLN A 240 18.87 12.29 18.80
N ALA A 241 17.71 11.99 18.22
CA ALA A 241 17.46 10.74 17.53
C ALA A 241 18.39 10.56 16.33
N LEU A 242 18.47 11.58 15.47
CA LEU A 242 19.34 11.56 14.30
C LEU A 242 20.84 11.55 14.65
N ALA A 243 21.22 12.13 15.80
CA ALA A 243 22.59 12.08 16.29
C ALA A 243 23.01 10.67 16.77
N VAL A 244 22.07 9.88 17.30
CA VAL A 244 22.34 8.51 17.76
C VAL A 244 22.32 7.51 16.61
N HIS A 245 21.36 7.63 15.70
CA HIS A 245 21.18 6.72 14.59
C HIS A 245 20.65 7.46 13.36
N SER A 246 21.37 7.42 12.25
CA SER A 246 20.99 8.13 11.03
C SER A 246 19.86 7.44 10.25
N GLU A 247 19.62 6.15 10.49
CA GLU A 247 18.67 5.31 9.73
C GLU A 247 17.52 4.82 10.60
N ILE A 248 16.66 5.72 11.07
CA ILE A 248 15.56 5.35 11.95
C ILE A 248 14.27 5.18 11.14
N SER A 249 13.64 4.01 11.23
CA SER A 249 12.34 3.75 10.61
C SER A 249 11.19 4.29 11.47
N ALA A 250 10.07 4.66 10.82
CA ALA A 250 8.86 5.09 11.53
C ALA A 250 8.33 4.03 12.50
N ALA A 251 8.52 2.74 12.19
CA ALA A 251 8.15 1.65 13.07
C ALA A 251 8.97 1.63 14.38
N GLN A 252 10.29 1.90 14.31
CA GLN A 252 11.14 2.00 15.51
C GLN A 252 10.70 3.19 16.39
N VAL A 253 10.47 4.35 15.78
CA VAL A 253 9.99 5.55 16.49
C VAL A 253 8.65 5.28 17.17
N GLN A 254 7.71 4.65 16.46
CA GLN A 254 6.42 4.27 17.02
C GLN A 254 6.59 3.30 18.20
N GLY A 255 7.47 2.30 18.09
CA GLY A 255 7.78 1.37 19.17
C GLY A 255 8.34 2.07 20.40
N HIS A 256 9.26 3.02 20.21
CA HIS A 256 9.85 3.83 21.27
C HIS A 256 8.81 4.65 22.04
N PHE A 257 7.95 5.39 21.34
CA PHE A 257 6.89 6.16 22.00
C PHE A 257 5.87 5.28 22.73
N LEU A 258 5.65 4.05 22.26
CA LEU A 258 4.79 3.09 22.96
C LEU A 258 5.37 2.59 24.30
N LEU A 259 6.69 2.67 24.49
CA LEU A 259 7.34 2.41 25.78
C LEU A 259 7.19 3.60 26.74
N HIS A 260 7.09 4.82 26.20
CA HIS A 260 7.04 6.09 26.93
C HIS A 260 5.69 6.82 26.78
N LYS A 261 4.55 6.10 26.86
CA LYS A 261 3.23 6.60 26.42
C LYS A 261 2.80 7.96 26.99
N MET A 262 3.15 8.25 28.24
CA MET A 262 2.77 9.47 28.97
C MET A 262 4.01 10.20 29.52
N ASP A 263 5.18 9.91 28.96
CA ASP A 263 6.47 10.36 29.48
C ASP A 263 7.33 10.95 28.34
N PRO A 264 7.01 12.18 27.88
CA PRO A 264 7.73 12.83 26.79
C PRO A 264 9.21 13.08 27.14
N ALA A 265 9.50 13.52 28.36
CA ALA A 265 10.86 13.72 28.84
C ALA A 265 11.67 12.42 28.82
N GLY A 266 11.12 11.32 29.35
CA GLY A 266 11.76 10.01 29.28
C GLY A 266 11.94 9.52 27.85
N SER A 267 11.05 9.85 26.92
CA SER A 267 11.23 9.51 25.50
C SER A 267 12.45 10.20 24.88
N ILE A 268 12.76 11.44 25.29
CA ILE A 268 13.92 12.21 24.82
C ILE A 268 15.20 11.69 25.48
N ASP A 269 15.17 11.51 26.80
CA ASP A 269 16.36 11.07 27.55
C ASP A 269 16.79 9.63 27.20
N ASN A 270 15.86 8.81 26.69
CA ASN A 270 16.11 7.41 26.32
C ASN A 270 16.21 7.17 24.80
N VAL A 271 16.45 8.20 23.99
CA VAL A 271 16.64 8.08 22.53
C VAL A 271 17.70 7.04 22.13
N ALA A 272 18.68 6.76 23.00
CA ALA A 272 19.67 5.70 22.79
C ALA A 272 19.08 4.29 22.55
N GLN A 273 17.83 4.06 22.98
CA GLN A 273 17.09 2.80 22.81
C GLN A 273 16.53 2.61 21.40
N LEU A 274 16.59 3.62 20.52
CA LEU A 274 16.14 3.54 19.11
C LEU A 274 17.07 2.74 18.19
N LYS A 275 18.15 2.16 18.72
CA LYS A 275 19.08 1.28 18.00
C LYS A 275 18.47 -0.08 17.65
#